data_AF-A0AAD4MW24-F1
#
_entry.id   AF-A0AAD4MW24-F1
#
_cell.length_a   1.000
_cell.length_b   1.000
_cell.length_c   1.000
_cell.angle_alpha   90.00
_cell.angle_beta   90.00
_cell.angle_gamma   90.00
#
_symmetry.space_group_name_H-M   'P 1'
#
loop_
_entity.id
_entity.type
_entity.pdbx_description
1 polymer ?
#
loop_
_entity_poly.entity_id
_entity_poly.type
_entity_poly.pdbx_seq_one_letter_code
_entity_poly.pdbx_strand_id
1 'polypeptide(L)'
;MKERKLKPFIPTLLGYKEHGEACFVELEDLTHTFDIAKRTLLDIKIGCRSYTRMEAASNKKCTDMYMKAVNLAPHALSVAEHTDMAITKAKYLKLRDDCSTSSKFGFRIEASRVRFFLGCIVLEIMFSSRL
;
A
#
# COMPACT_ATOMS: atom_id res chain seq x y z
N MET A 1 9.16 -27.00 -2.16
CA MET A 1 8.14 -27.39 -3.17
C MET A 1 7.20 -26.25 -3.58
N LYS A 2 6.83 -25.31 -2.69
CA LYS A 2 5.92 -24.18 -3.00
C LYS A 2 6.51 -23.14 -3.96
N GLU A 3 7.78 -22.77 -3.83
CA GLU A 3 8.41 -21.73 -4.65
C GLU A 3 8.42 -22.04 -6.15
N ARG A 4 8.61 -23.31 -6.52
CA ARG A 4 8.61 -23.72 -7.94
C ARG A 4 7.29 -23.44 -8.66
N LYS A 5 6.16 -23.40 -7.92
CA LYS A 5 4.83 -23.15 -8.49
C LYS A 5 4.53 -21.66 -8.71
N LEU A 6 5.20 -20.78 -7.95
CA LEU A 6 4.97 -19.33 -8.03
C LEU A 6 5.90 -18.62 -9.02
N LYS A 7 6.99 -19.30 -9.44
CA LYS A 7 8.00 -18.74 -10.35
C LYS A 7 7.44 -18.02 -11.59
N PRO A 8 6.37 -18.50 -12.27
CA PRO A 8 5.82 -17.79 -13.44
C PRO A 8 5.08 -16.48 -13.12
N PHE A 9 4.78 -16.20 -11.84
CA PHE A 9 3.91 -15.10 -11.41
C PHE A 9 4.64 -14.06 -10.55
N ILE A 10 5.95 -14.19 -10.37
CA ILE A 10 6.78 -13.28 -9.58
C ILE A 10 7.97 -12.81 -10.43
N PRO A 11 8.48 -11.58 -10.23
CA PRO A 11 9.69 -11.13 -10.90
C PRO A 11 10.88 -12.04 -10.61
N THR A 12 11.72 -12.27 -11.61
CA THR A 12 12.98 -12.97 -11.40
C THR A 12 13.94 -12.12 -10.57
N LEU A 13 14.49 -12.69 -9.50
CA LEU A 13 15.62 -12.10 -8.77
C LEU A 13 16.89 -12.31 -9.59
N LEU A 14 17.50 -11.22 -10.05
CA LEU A 14 18.71 -11.24 -10.87
C LEU A 14 19.98 -11.22 -10.03
N GLY A 15 19.95 -10.56 -8.86
CA GLY A 15 21.08 -10.50 -7.94
C GLY A 15 21.02 -9.31 -7.00
N TYR A 16 22.18 -8.93 -6.49
CA TYR A 16 22.37 -7.74 -5.67
C TYR A 16 23.46 -6.88 -6.31
N LYS A 17 23.27 -5.56 -6.31
CA LYS A 17 24.23 -4.60 -6.87
C LYS A 17 24.60 -3.56 -5.82
N GLU A 18 25.88 -3.27 -5.72
CA GLU A 18 26.39 -2.17 -4.92
C GLU A 18 26.47 -0.90 -5.78
N HIS A 19 26.00 0.21 -5.23
CA HIS A 19 26.15 1.52 -5.83
C HIS A 19 26.46 2.54 -4.73
N GLY A 20 27.72 2.96 -4.64
CA GLY A 20 28.23 3.72 -3.50
C GLY A 20 28.19 2.88 -2.22
N GLU A 21 27.60 3.43 -1.16
CA GLU A 21 27.45 2.76 0.13
C GLU A 21 26.14 1.94 0.26
N ALA A 22 25.34 1.87 -0.82
CA ALA A 22 24.04 1.21 -0.81
C ALA A 22 24.05 -0.09 -1.60
N CYS A 23 23.36 -1.11 -1.07
CA CYS A 23 23.11 -2.39 -1.73
C CYS A 23 21.66 -2.45 -2.21
N PHE A 24 21.48 -2.81 -3.49
CA PHE A 24 20.21 -2.86 -4.19
C PHE A 24 19.87 -4.27 -4.60
N VAL A 25 18.58 -4.62 -4.56
CA VAL A 25 18.06 -5.86 -5.12
C VAL A 25 17.79 -5.63 -6.61
N GLU A 26 18.40 -6.44 -7.47
CA GLU A 26 18.16 -6.39 -8.90
C GLU A 26 17.05 -7.38 -9.28
N LEU A 27 15.96 -6.85 -9.84
CA LEU A 27 14.78 -7.61 -10.26
C LEU A 27 14.53 -7.44 -11.76
N GLU A 28 13.92 -8.44 -12.38
CA GLU A 28 13.37 -8.35 -13.73
C GLU A 28 12.38 -7.18 -13.87
N ASP A 29 12.53 -6.37 -14.92
CA ASP A 29 11.57 -5.32 -15.25
C ASP A 29 10.32 -5.95 -15.88
N LEU A 30 9.23 -6.05 -15.11
CA LEU A 30 7.96 -6.60 -15.60
C LEU A 30 7.30 -5.75 -16.70
N THR A 31 7.80 -4.53 -16.95
CA THR A 31 7.17 -3.56 -17.85
C THR A 31 7.88 -3.39 -19.18
N HIS A 32 9.06 -4.01 -19.36
CA HIS A 32 9.94 -3.76 -20.51
C HIS A 32 9.35 -4.20 -21.86
N THR A 33 8.47 -5.20 -21.87
CA THR A 33 7.84 -5.73 -23.10
C THR A 33 6.64 -4.90 -23.56
N PHE A 34 6.14 -4.00 -22.72
CA PHE A 34 4.95 -3.22 -23.01
C PHE A 34 5.30 -1.83 -23.56
N ASP A 35 4.62 -1.43 -24.64
CA ASP A 35 4.72 -0.06 -25.17
C ASP A 35 4.37 0.96 -24.07
N ILE A 36 5.35 1.80 -23.72
CA ILE A 36 5.24 2.80 -22.64
C ILE A 36 4.05 3.74 -22.88
N ALA A 37 3.72 4.04 -24.14
CA ALA A 37 2.62 4.93 -24.50
C ALA A 37 1.23 4.26 -24.38
N LYS A 38 1.17 2.92 -24.26
CA LYS A 38 -0.07 2.14 -24.24
C LYS A 38 -0.28 1.36 -22.95
N ARG A 39 0.75 1.21 -22.10
CA ARG A 39 0.66 0.46 -20.85
C ARG A 39 -0.18 1.17 -19.79
N THR A 40 -1.00 0.39 -19.09
CA THR A 40 -1.68 0.78 -17.85
C THR A 40 -1.11 -0.06 -16.72
N LEU A 41 -0.81 0.58 -15.58
CA LEU A 41 -0.29 -0.11 -14.39
C LEU A 41 -1.28 0.05 -13.24
N LEU A 42 -1.45 -1.01 -12.46
CA LEU A 42 -2.29 -1.02 -11.27
C LEU A 42 -1.52 -1.72 -10.16
N ASP A 43 -1.32 -1.02 -9.04
CA ASP A 43 -0.78 -1.59 -7.81
C ASP A 43 -1.96 -1.97 -6.92
N ILE A 44 -2.12 -3.27 -6.69
CA ILE A 44 -3.12 -3.81 -5.78
C ILE A 44 -2.40 -4.44 -4.60
N LYS A 45 -2.70 -3.94 -3.40
CA LYS A 45 -2.31 -4.62 -2.17
C LYS A 45 -3.31 -5.71 -1.84
N ILE A 46 -2.82 -6.93 -1.74
CA ILE A 46 -3.59 -8.12 -1.39
C ILE A 46 -3.50 -8.39 0.12
N GLY A 47 -4.59 -8.89 0.69
CA GLY A 47 -4.74 -9.26 2.10
C GLY A 47 -5.85 -8.49 2.80
N CYS A 48 -6.51 -9.17 3.75
CA CYS A 48 -7.48 -8.54 4.66
C CYS A 48 -6.83 -7.75 5.81
N ARG A 49 -5.50 -7.88 5.94
CA ARG A 49 -4.68 -7.28 6.99
C ARG A 49 -3.32 -6.93 6.42
N SER A 50 -2.87 -5.68 6.60
CA SER A 50 -1.60 -5.17 6.06
C SER A 50 -0.48 -5.00 7.08
N TYR A 51 -0.66 -5.47 8.32
CA TYR A 51 0.34 -5.43 9.38
C TYR A 51 0.75 -6.83 9.84
N THR A 52 2.04 -7.03 10.09
CA THR A 52 2.61 -8.27 10.59
C THR A 52 2.25 -8.57 12.04
N ARG A 53 2.53 -9.78 12.52
CA ARG A 53 2.38 -10.15 13.93
C ARG A 53 3.29 -9.31 14.84
N MET A 54 4.50 -9.01 14.38
CA MET A 54 5.47 -8.20 15.14
C MET A 54 4.98 -6.77 15.31
N GLU A 55 4.43 -6.17 14.25
CA GLU A 55 3.84 -4.82 14.35
C GLU A 55 2.62 -4.80 15.27
N ALA A 56 1.78 -5.85 15.24
CA ALA A 56 0.63 -5.97 16.14
C ALA A 56 1.03 -6.06 17.63
N ALA A 57 2.18 -6.66 17.93
CA ALA A 57 2.71 -6.76 19.28
C ALA A 57 3.45 -5.50 19.74
N SER A 58 3.71 -4.54 18.83
CA SER A 58 4.49 -3.36 19.14
C SER A 58 3.62 -2.23 19.72
N ASN A 59 4.03 -1.74 20.89
CA ASN A 59 3.43 -0.56 21.53
C ASN A 59 4.15 0.75 21.17
N LYS A 60 5.09 0.74 20.21
CA LYS A 60 5.84 1.93 19.81
C LYS A 60 4.91 2.90 19.08
N LYS A 61 4.66 4.05 19.70
CA LYS A 61 3.92 5.16 19.10
C LYS A 61 4.82 5.98 18.17
N CYS A 62 4.24 6.54 17.12
CA CYS A 62 4.92 7.36 16.13
C CYS A 62 4.00 8.49 15.66
N THR A 63 4.51 9.72 15.65
CA THR A 63 3.77 10.93 15.24
C THR A 63 3.39 10.88 13.76
N ASP A 64 4.23 10.33 12.88
CA ASP A 64 3.92 10.18 11.44
C ASP A 64 2.66 9.32 11.23
N MET A 65 2.49 8.25 12.01
CA MET A 65 1.29 7.40 11.95
C MET A 65 0.04 8.16 12.41
N TYR A 66 0.18 9.04 13.40
CA TYR A 66 -0.92 9.88 13.87
C TYR A 66 -1.35 10.87 12.79
N MET A 67 -0.41 11.60 12.18
CA MET A 67 -0.72 12.54 11.10
C MET A 67 -1.45 11.85 9.95
N LYS A 68 -0.99 10.65 9.57
CA LYS A 68 -1.65 9.84 8.54
C LYS A 68 -3.05 9.40 8.95
N ALA A 69 -3.26 9.01 10.21
CA ALA A 69 -4.58 8.63 10.70
C ALA A 69 -5.56 9.82 10.78
N VAL A 70 -5.10 11.00 11.19
CA VAL A 70 -5.90 12.23 11.19
C VAL A 70 -6.37 12.59 9.79
N ASN A 71 -5.49 12.49 8.79
CA ASN A 71 -5.85 12.75 7.39
C ASN A 71 -6.84 11.70 6.84
N LEU A 72 -6.81 10.48 7.36
CA LEU A 72 -7.64 9.38 6.89
C LEU A 72 -9.03 9.36 7.53
N ALA A 73 -9.09 9.35 8.86
CA ALA A 73 -10.33 9.24 9.63
C ALA A 73 -10.12 9.87 11.02
N PRO A 74 -10.23 11.20 11.15
CA PRO A 74 -9.91 11.91 12.39
C PRO A 74 -10.83 11.52 13.55
N HIS A 75 -12.09 11.17 13.25
CA HIS A 75 -13.09 10.74 14.23
C HIS A 75 -12.83 9.34 14.82
N ALA A 76 -11.92 8.55 14.23
CA ALA A 76 -11.60 7.20 14.70
C ALA A 76 -10.50 7.17 15.78
N LEU A 77 -9.91 8.33 16.10
CA LEU A 77 -8.90 8.48 17.13
C LEU A 77 -9.52 8.91 18.47
N SER A 78 -8.96 8.42 19.56
CA SER A 78 -9.38 8.78 20.92
C SER A 78 -8.82 10.14 21.36
N VAL A 79 -9.43 10.73 22.38
CA VAL A 79 -8.96 12.00 22.99
C VAL A 79 -7.50 11.88 23.48
N ALA A 80 -7.13 10.73 24.05
CA ALA A 80 -5.76 10.46 24.47
C ALA A 80 -4.78 10.42 23.28
N GLU A 81 -5.17 9.80 22.17
CA GLU A 81 -4.32 9.74 20.96
C GLU A 81 -4.14 11.12 20.31
N HIS A 82 -5.17 11.99 20.36
CA HIS A 82 -5.04 13.39 19.96
C HIS A 82 -4.13 14.21 20.87
N THR A 83 -4.23 13.96 22.18
CA THR A 83 -3.38 14.63 23.19
C THR A 83 -1.91 14.22 23.01
N ASP A 84 -1.65 12.93 22.82
CA ASP A 84 -0.30 12.38 22.61
C ASP A 84 0.28 12.72 21.22
N MET A 85 -0.58 13.08 20.26
CA MET A 85 -0.25 13.29 18.84
C MET A 85 0.57 12.13 18.22
N ALA A 86 0.37 10.91 18.73
CA ALA A 86 1.14 9.73 18.31
C ALA A 86 0.33 8.46 18.51
N ILE A 87 0.37 7.56 17.52
CA ILE A 87 -0.29 6.25 17.58
C ILE A 87 0.66 5.14 17.15
N THR A 88 0.30 3.89 17.46
CA THR A 88 1.08 2.73 17.00
C THR A 88 0.91 2.50 15.50
N LYS A 89 1.93 1.91 14.87
CA LYS A 89 1.86 1.52 13.44
C LYS A 89 0.69 0.55 13.18
N ALA A 90 0.43 -0.38 14.10
CA ALA A 90 -0.67 -1.34 13.97
C ALA A 90 -2.04 -0.66 13.99
N LYS A 91 -2.25 0.34 14.85
CA LYS A 91 -3.51 1.11 14.90
C LYS A 91 -3.77 1.80 13.55
N TYR A 92 -2.76 2.48 13.00
CA TYR A 92 -2.87 3.11 11.69
C TYR A 92 -3.16 2.10 10.57
N LEU A 93 -2.42 0.99 10.51
CA LEU A 93 -2.60 -0.02 9.47
C LEU A 93 -3.98 -0.67 9.55
N LYS A 94 -4.47 -0.96 10.76
CA LYS A 94 -5.83 -1.44 10.97
C LYS A 94 -6.87 -0.43 10.50
N LEU A 95 -6.73 0.84 10.88
CA LEU A 95 -7.63 1.90 10.45
C LEU A 95 -7.67 2.00 8.91
N ARG A 96 -6.51 1.91 8.26
CA ARG A 96 -6.41 1.90 6.79
C ARG A 96 -7.06 0.68 6.15
N ASP A 97 -6.93 -0.50 6.76
CA ASP A 97 -7.59 -1.72 6.28
C ASP A 97 -9.12 -1.64 6.44
N ASP A 98 -9.60 -1.02 7.53
CA ASP A 98 -11.03 -0.83 7.83
C ASP A 98 -11.66 0.27 6.94
N CYS A 99 -10.93 1.35 6.63
CA CYS A 99 -11.37 2.42 5.72
C CYS A 99 -11.21 2.08 4.22
N SER A 100 -10.70 0.91 3.87
CA SER A 100 -10.54 0.47 2.48
C SER A 100 -11.30 -0.84 2.22
N THR A 101 -11.22 -1.33 0.98
CA THR A 101 -11.77 -2.63 0.60
C THR A 101 -10.99 -3.82 1.19
N SER A 102 -9.84 -3.59 1.84
CA SER A 102 -9.00 -4.67 2.38
C SER A 102 -9.75 -5.52 3.40
N SER A 103 -10.34 -4.93 4.43
CA SER A 103 -11.05 -5.68 5.49
C SER A 103 -12.21 -6.53 4.96
N LYS A 104 -12.93 -6.03 3.94
CA LYS A 104 -14.15 -6.67 3.39
C LYS A 104 -13.87 -7.65 2.25
N PHE A 105 -12.98 -7.30 1.33
CA PHE A 105 -12.75 -8.04 0.09
C PHE A 105 -11.35 -8.63 -0.03
N GLY A 106 -10.47 -8.35 0.93
CA GLY A 106 -9.11 -8.90 0.95
C GLY A 106 -8.16 -8.25 -0.06
N PHE A 107 -8.48 -7.07 -0.60
CA PHE A 107 -7.55 -6.28 -1.42
C PHE A 107 -7.93 -4.81 -1.44
N ARG A 108 -6.99 -3.94 -1.84
CA ARG A 108 -7.26 -2.53 -2.19
C ARG A 108 -6.33 -2.04 -3.28
N ILE A 109 -6.79 -1.08 -4.07
CA ILE A 109 -5.97 -0.38 -5.06
C ILE A 109 -5.09 0.64 -4.31
N GLU A 110 -3.77 0.55 -4.47
CA GLU A 110 -2.81 1.51 -3.90
C GLU A 110 -2.49 2.63 -4.89
N ALA A 111 -2.35 2.29 -6.17
CA ALA A 111 -2.04 3.26 -7.22
C ALA A 111 -2.48 2.74 -8.59
N SER A 112 -2.76 3.66 -9.51
CA SER A 112 -3.01 3.34 -10.91
C SER A 112 -2.34 4.35 -11.83
N ARG A 113 -1.65 3.88 -12.87
CA ARG A 113 -1.22 4.70 -14.01
C ARG A 113 -2.08 4.32 -15.20
N VAL A 114 -3.11 5.11 -15.44
CA VAL A 114 -4.02 4.95 -16.59
C VAL A 114 -3.73 6.00 -17.64
N ARG A 115 -4.02 5.69 -18.90
CA ARG A 115 -4.00 6.68 -19.98
C ARG A 115 -5.37 7.35 -20.06
N PHE A 116 -5.40 8.66 -19.93
CA PHE A 116 -6.55 9.47 -20.33
C PHE A 116 -6.35 9.85 -21.79
N PHE A 117 -7.08 9.20 -22.71
CA PHE A 117 -7.32 9.80 -24.03
C PHE A 117 -8.23 11.02 -23.79
N LEU A 118 -7.79 12.21 -24.20
CA LEU A 118 -8.61 13.42 -24.14
C LEU A 118 -9.98 13.12 -24.76
N GLY A 119 -11.02 13.10 -23.90
CA GLY A 119 -12.41 12.92 -24.33
C GLY A 119 -13.29 11.98 -23.51
N CYS A 120 -13.15 11.84 -22.19
CA CYS A 120 -14.28 11.59 -21.27
C CYS A 120 -13.83 11.52 -19.79
N ILE A 121 -14.29 12.49 -18.99
CA ILE A 121 -14.83 12.40 -17.63
C ILE A 121 -13.99 11.67 -16.54
N VAL A 122 -13.43 12.51 -15.66
CA VAL A 122 -13.34 12.41 -14.19
C VAL A 122 -13.25 11.00 -13.57
N LEU A 123 -12.03 10.56 -13.25
CA LEU A 123 -11.80 9.53 -12.24
C LEU A 123 -11.81 10.22 -10.86
N GLU A 124 -13.01 10.44 -10.34
CA GLU A 124 -13.20 10.74 -8.93
C GLU A 124 -12.97 9.44 -8.15
N ILE A 125 -11.72 9.14 -7.78
CA ILE A 125 -11.46 8.10 -6.78
C ILE A 125 -11.75 8.72 -5.40
N MET A 126 -13.04 8.95 -5.13
CA MET A 126 -13.58 9.15 -3.78
C MET A 126 -14.13 7.81 -3.29
N PHE A 127 -13.26 6.95 -2.74
CA PHE A 127 -13.72 5.93 -1.79
C PHE A 127 -13.72 6.56 -0.39
N SER A 128 -14.71 7.41 -0.13
CA SER A 128 -15.15 7.73 1.23
C SER A 128 -16.67 7.73 1.22
N SER A 129 -17.22 6.57 1.61
CA SER A 129 -18.64 6.38 1.91
C SER A 129 -19.00 7.29 3.09
N ARG A 130 -19.52 8.49 2.80
CA ARG A 130 -20.47 9.16 3.70
C ARG A 130 -21.87 8.83 3.22
N LEU A 131 -22.42 7.75 3.79
CA LEU A 131 -23.84 7.66 4.12
C LEU A 131 -23.89 7.51 5.64
#